data_AF-A0A4D7D0G4-F1
#
_entry.id   AF-A0A4D7D0G4-F1
#
_cell.length_a   1.000
_cell.length_b   1.000
_cell.length_c   1.000
_cell.angle_alpha   90.00
_cell.angle_beta   90.00
_cell.angle_gamma   90.00
#
_symmetry.space_group_name_H-M   'P 1'
#
loop_
_entity.id
_entity.type
_entity.pdbx_description
1 polymer ?
#
loop_
_entity_poly.entity_id
_entity_poly.type
_entity_poly.pdbx_seq_one_letter_code
_entity_poly.pdbx_strand_id
1 'polypeptide(L)'
;MLIEVVEIVLIFLITTYSAIFLSLGLWVIQMKQVSTKLSNQPEKLEAYFENLTQRKVFLRSMANYLFIMLVFSILLAMTFWREKPIYAVFLFGWGLFHLAYKYWQKKDQFHIMIQKKTKNK
;
A
#
# COMPACT_ATOMS: atom_id res chain seq x y z
N MET A 1 15.70 27.99 3.12
CA MET A 1 14.69 27.92 2.03
C MET A 1 14.96 26.80 1.01
N LEU A 2 15.94 26.90 0.10
CA LEU A 2 16.13 25.87 -0.96
C LEU A 2 16.50 24.49 -0.38
N ILE A 3 17.39 24.47 0.63
CA ILE A 3 17.78 23.23 1.34
C ILE A 3 16.57 22.57 2.01
N GLU A 4 15.72 23.34 2.70
CA GLU A 4 14.50 22.83 3.35
C GLU A 4 13.51 22.25 2.32
N VAL A 5 13.35 22.89 1.17
CA VAL A 5 12.47 22.38 0.11
C VAL A 5 12.99 21.04 -0.43
N VAL A 6 14.30 20.95 -0.68
CA VAL A 6 14.93 19.69 -1.13
C VAL A 6 14.77 18.59 -0.09
N GLU A 7 14.97 18.91 1.19
CA GLU A 7 14.78 17.96 2.30
C GLU A 7 13.34 17.44 2.34
N ILE A 8 12.34 18.31 2.27
CA ILE A 8 10.92 17.92 2.27
C ILE A 8 10.62 17.00 1.09
N VAL A 9 11.09 17.33 -0.11
CA VAL A 9 10.88 16.50 -1.30
C VAL A 9 11.56 15.13 -1.14
N LEU A 10 12.78 15.08 -0.62
CA LEU A 10 13.48 13.81 -0.37
C LEU A 10 12.74 12.96 0.66
N ILE A 11 12.27 13.55 1.77
CA ILE A 11 11.46 12.84 2.77
C ILE A 11 10.18 12.29 2.13
N PHE A 12 9.49 13.07 1.30
CA PHE A 12 8.28 12.63 0.60
C PHE A 12 8.56 11.43 -0.31
N LEU A 13 9.63 11.48 -1.11
CA LEU A 13 10.02 10.39 -2.01
C LEU A 13 10.42 9.14 -1.22
N ILE A 14 11.37 9.27 -0.29
CA ILE A 14 11.87 8.16 0.53
C ILE A 14 10.72 7.50 1.28
N THR A 15 9.83 8.28 1.90
CA THR A 15 8.69 7.74 2.65
C THR A 15 7.74 6.99 1.73
N THR A 16 7.42 7.57 0.56
CA THR A 16 6.51 6.96 -0.41
C THR A 16 7.04 5.60 -0.87
N TYR A 17 8.30 5.53 -1.30
CA TYR A 17 8.90 4.28 -1.77
C TYR A 17 9.12 3.26 -0.64
N SER A 18 9.52 3.73 0.55
CA SER A 18 9.64 2.86 1.72
C SER A 18 8.29 2.26 2.12
N ALA A 19 7.22 3.05 2.07
CA ALA A 19 5.86 2.57 2.36
C ALA A 19 5.40 1.54 1.33
N ILE A 20 5.70 1.73 0.04
CA ILE A 20 5.42 0.71 -0.99
C ILE A 20 6.15 -0.59 -0.66
N PHE A 21 7.46 -0.52 -0.42
CA PHE A 21 8.28 -1.69 -0.11
C PHE A 21 7.80 -2.43 1.14
N LEU A 22 7.60 -1.71 2.24
CA LEU A 22 7.13 -2.29 3.50
C LEU A 22 5.71 -2.84 3.38
N SER A 23 4.84 -2.24 2.55
CA SER A 23 3.46 -2.75 2.37
C SER A 23 3.41 -4.11 1.70
N LEU A 24 4.34 -4.36 0.77
CA LEU A 24 4.55 -5.67 0.17
C LEU A 24 5.13 -6.64 1.20
N GLY A 25 6.08 -6.19 2.01
CA GLY A 25 6.64 -6.98 3.12
C GLY A 25 5.56 -7.42 4.12
N LEU A 26 4.71 -6.49 4.57
CA LEU A 26 3.56 -6.79 5.43
C LEU A 26 2.61 -7.78 4.78
N TRP A 27 2.34 -7.64 3.49
CA TRP A 27 1.48 -8.57 2.77
C TRP A 27 2.06 -9.99 2.73
N VAL A 28 3.36 -10.14 2.45
CA VAL A 28 4.05 -11.45 2.47
C VAL A 28 3.99 -12.07 3.87
N ILE A 29 4.22 -11.28 4.92
CA ILE A 29 4.12 -11.75 6.31
C ILE A 29 2.69 -12.22 6.61
N GLN A 30 1.67 -11.47 6.20
CA GLN A 30 0.26 -11.85 6.37
C GLN A 30 -0.05 -13.17 5.63
N MET A 31 0.44 -13.35 4.39
CA MET A 31 0.25 -14.59 3.65
C MET A 31 0.94 -15.78 4.33
N LYS A 32 2.17 -15.59 4.82
CA LYS A 32 2.90 -16.61 5.58
C LYS A 32 2.13 -16.99 6.85
N GLN A 33 1.64 -16.01 7.61
CA GLN A 33 0.84 -16.24 8.81
C GLN A 33 -0.45 -17.03 8.50
N VAL A 34 -1.15 -16.70 7.43
CA VAL A 34 -2.35 -17.44 7.01
C VAL A 34 -2.00 -18.87 6.62
N SER A 35 -0.94 -19.05 5.83
CA SER A 35 -0.47 -20.38 5.42
C SER A 35 -0.08 -21.25 6.61
N THR A 36 0.64 -20.69 7.60
CA THR A 36 1.00 -21.40 8.83
C THR A 36 -0.22 -21.71 9.68
N LYS A 37 -1.16 -20.77 9.83
CA LYS A 37 -2.37 -20.96 10.64
C LYS A 37 -3.31 -22.03 10.08
N LEU A 38 -3.35 -22.18 8.76
CA LEU A 38 -4.21 -23.13 8.06
C LEU A 38 -3.47 -24.38 7.57
N SER A 39 -2.21 -24.60 7.98
CA SER A 39 -1.40 -25.74 7.51
C SER A 39 -2.05 -27.10 7.75
N ASN A 40 -2.83 -27.22 8.82
CA ASN A 40 -3.50 -28.46 9.22
C ASN A 40 -4.90 -28.62 8.60
N GLN A 41 -5.34 -27.66 7.78
CA GLN A 41 -6.69 -27.61 7.18
C GLN A 41 -6.58 -27.21 5.71
N PRO A 42 -6.09 -28.13 4.84
CA PRO A 42 -5.77 -27.84 3.44
C PRO A 42 -6.98 -27.30 2.66
N GLU A 43 -8.18 -27.84 2.90
CA GLU A 43 -9.42 -27.37 2.27
C GLU A 43 -9.73 -25.90 2.57
N LYS A 44 -9.46 -25.43 3.79
CA LYS A 44 -9.67 -24.02 4.16
C LYS A 44 -8.59 -23.11 3.58
N LEU A 45 -7.38 -23.62 3.42
CA LEU A 45 -6.29 -22.89 2.77
C LEU A 45 -6.58 -22.72 1.28
N GLU A 46 -7.06 -23.77 0.62
CA GLU A 46 -7.49 -23.74 -0.78
C GLU A 46 -8.64 -22.75 -0.98
N ALA A 47 -9.70 -22.86 -0.18
CA ALA A 47 -10.83 -21.92 -0.21
C ALA A 47 -10.41 -20.46 0.05
N TYR A 48 -9.40 -20.23 0.90
CA TYR A 48 -8.85 -18.88 1.12
C TYR A 48 -8.23 -18.30 -0.15
N PHE A 49 -7.40 -19.08 -0.84
CA PHE A 49 -6.73 -18.63 -2.07
C PHE A 49 -7.70 -18.52 -3.26
N GLU A 50 -8.69 -19.40 -3.35
CA GLU A 50 -9.77 -19.28 -4.35
C GLU A 50 -10.58 -18.00 -4.17
N ASN A 51 -10.85 -17.62 -2.91
CA ASN A 51 -11.57 -16.40 -2.58
C ASN A 51 -10.70 -15.13 -2.72
N LEU A 52 -9.39 -15.29 -2.94
CA LEU A 52 -8.40 -14.20 -3.05
C LEU A 52 -8.39 -13.61 -4.46
N THR A 53 -9.44 -12.86 -4.80
CA THR A 53 -9.51 -12.19 -6.12
C THR A 53 -8.48 -11.07 -6.24
N GLN A 54 -8.06 -10.76 -7.48
CA GLN A 54 -7.16 -9.62 -7.78
C GLN A 54 -7.63 -8.31 -7.12
N ARG A 55 -8.95 -8.06 -7.11
CA ARG A 55 -9.55 -6.89 -6.44
C ARG A 55 -9.30 -6.89 -4.93
N LYS A 56 -9.45 -8.03 -4.26
CA LYS A 56 -9.19 -8.14 -2.81
C LYS A 56 -7.71 -8.02 -2.48
N VAL A 57 -6.83 -8.58 -3.30
CA VAL A 57 -5.37 -8.42 -3.16
C VAL A 57 -4.99 -6.95 -3.30
N PHE A 58 -5.52 -6.27 -4.31
CA PHE A 58 -5.29 -4.84 -4.53
C PHE A 58 -5.77 -4.00 -3.34
N LEU A 59 -7.00 -4.21 -2.86
CA LEU A 59 -7.54 -3.49 -1.70
C LEU A 59 -6.71 -3.73 -0.42
N ARG A 60 -6.24 -4.96 -0.19
CA ARG A 60 -5.38 -5.26 0.96
C ARG A 60 -4.01 -4.60 0.86
N SER A 61 -3.40 -4.63 -0.33
CA SER A 61 -2.14 -3.93 -0.58
C SER A 61 -2.28 -2.42 -0.38
N MET A 62 -3.39 -1.85 -0.84
CA MET A 62 -3.75 -0.45 -0.64
C MET A 62 -3.90 -0.10 0.85
N ALA A 63 -4.61 -0.94 1.60
CA ALA A 63 -4.76 -0.76 3.05
C ALA A 63 -3.42 -0.85 3.79
N ASN A 64 -2.57 -1.83 3.45
CA ASN A 64 -1.24 -1.97 4.05
C ASN A 64 -0.36 -0.74 3.74
N TYR A 65 -0.41 -0.24 2.51
CA TYR A 65 0.31 0.98 2.12
C TYR A 65 -0.15 2.20 2.92
N LEU A 66 -1.46 2.43 3.02
CA LEU A 66 -1.99 3.55 3.79
C LEU A 66 -1.68 3.44 5.28
N PHE A 67 -1.71 2.23 5.84
CA PHE A 67 -1.32 1.98 7.22
C PHE A 67 0.15 2.38 7.46
N ILE A 68 1.08 1.98 6.58
CA ILE A 68 2.49 2.35 6.73
C ILE A 68 2.70 3.85 6.51
N MET A 69 2.03 4.45 5.51
CA MET A 69 2.08 5.90 5.30
C MET A 69 1.61 6.67 6.52
N LEU A 70 0.55 6.20 7.20
CA LEU A 70 0.06 6.78 8.44
C LEU A 70 1.13 6.68 9.55
N VAL A 71 1.71 5.49 9.74
CA VAL A 71 2.79 5.28 10.72
C VAL A 71 3.97 6.20 10.46
N PHE A 72 4.44 6.29 9.21
CA PHE A 72 5.54 7.20 8.87
C PHE A 72 5.20 8.67 9.06
N SER A 73 3.99 9.08 8.70
CA SER A 73 3.53 10.46 8.90
C SER A 73 3.55 10.82 10.38
N ILE A 74 3.06 9.92 11.25
CA ILE A 74 3.10 10.09 12.71
C ILE A 74 4.55 10.14 13.23
N LEU A 75 5.41 9.20 12.79
CA LEU A 75 6.82 9.18 13.22
C LEU A 75 7.57 10.45 12.81
N LEU A 76 7.38 10.92 11.58
CA LEU A 76 8.01 12.16 11.08
C LEU A 76 7.46 13.40 11.79
N ALA A 77 6.16 13.44 12.10
CA ALA A 77 5.58 14.51 12.92
C ALA A 77 6.21 14.58 14.31
N MET A 78 6.50 13.44 14.94
CA MET A 78 7.07 13.40 16.29
C MET A 78 8.59 13.63 16.33
N THR A 79 9.30 13.46 15.21
CA THR A 79 10.76 13.49 15.15
C THR A 79 11.28 14.69 14.35
N PHE A 80 11.24 14.62 13.02
CA PHE A 80 11.81 15.62 12.11
C PHE A 80 10.98 16.90 12.01
N TRP A 81 9.64 16.77 12.07
CA TRP A 81 8.71 17.88 11.86
C TRP A 81 7.95 18.26 13.12
N ARG A 82 8.56 18.09 14.29
CA ARG A 82 7.95 18.42 15.59
C ARG A 82 7.38 19.84 15.64
N GLU A 83 8.12 20.79 15.11
CA GLU A 83 7.73 22.21 15.07
C GLU A 83 6.81 22.55 13.86
N LYS A 84 6.66 21.63 12.90
CA LYS A 84 5.91 21.82 11.65
C LYS A 84 5.06 20.59 11.31
N PRO A 85 4.15 20.14 12.18
CA PRO A 85 3.40 18.88 12.00
C PRO A 85 2.49 18.90 10.77
N ILE A 86 2.18 20.09 10.23
CA ILE A 86 1.41 20.24 9.00
C ILE A 86 2.04 19.47 7.82
N TYR A 87 3.38 19.36 7.77
CA TYR A 87 4.06 18.59 6.73
C TYR A 87 3.77 17.10 6.78
N ALA A 88 3.51 16.54 7.97
CA ALA A 88 3.08 15.15 8.11
C ALA A 88 1.66 14.94 7.57
N VAL A 89 0.77 15.91 7.76
CA VAL A 89 -0.57 15.87 7.16
C VAL A 89 -0.48 15.90 5.65
N PHE A 90 0.36 16.78 5.09
CA PHE A 90 0.63 16.83 3.65
C PHE A 90 1.27 15.55 3.13
N LEU A 91 2.17 14.93 3.89
CA LEU A 91 2.81 13.66 3.52
C LEU A 91 1.79 12.52 3.44
N PHE A 92 0.87 12.45 4.40
CA PHE A 92 -0.21 11.46 4.35
C PHE A 92 -1.16 11.72 3.17
N GLY A 93 -1.54 12.98 2.95
CA GLY A 93 -2.32 13.41 1.79
C GLY A 93 -1.64 13.09 0.46
N TRP A 94 -0.33 13.27 0.38
CA TRP A 94 0.50 12.87 -0.75
C TRP A 94 0.44 11.36 -1.00
N GLY A 95 0.51 10.54 0.07
CA GLY A 95 0.34 9.09 -0.04
C GLY A 95 -1.01 8.71 -0.66
N LEU A 96 -2.09 9.33 -0.20
CA LEU A 96 -3.43 9.14 -0.77
C LEU A 96 -3.48 9.56 -2.25
N PHE A 97 -2.93 10.72 -2.57
CA PHE A 97 -2.88 11.22 -3.95
C PHE A 97 -2.08 10.30 -4.86
N HIS A 98 -0.87 9.92 -4.46
CA HIS A 98 0.00 9.03 -5.23
C HIS A 98 -0.68 7.69 -5.52
N LEU A 99 -1.38 7.13 -4.53
CA LEU A 99 -2.15 5.92 -4.68
C LEU A 99 -3.33 6.09 -5.66
N ALA A 100 -4.12 7.15 -5.52
CA ALA A 100 -5.25 7.45 -6.40
C ALA A 100 -4.80 7.71 -7.84
N TYR A 101 -3.72 8.47 -8.01
CA TYR A 101 -3.09 8.75 -9.31
C TYR A 101 -2.63 7.46 -9.99
N LYS A 102 -1.93 6.58 -9.25
CA LYS A 102 -1.46 5.30 -9.77
C LYS A 102 -2.61 4.35 -10.12
N TYR A 103 -3.69 4.35 -9.33
CA TYR A 103 -4.91 3.62 -9.67
C TYR A 103 -5.52 4.15 -10.97
N TRP A 104 -5.63 5.47 -11.12
CA TRP A 104 -6.22 6.08 -12.32
C TRP A 104 -5.39 5.82 -13.57
N GLN A 105 -4.05 5.89 -13.50
CA GLN A 105 -3.16 5.53 -14.61
C GLN A 105 -3.26 4.07 -15.02
N LYS A 106 -3.48 3.16 -14.06
CA LYS A 106 -3.52 1.71 -14.31
C LYS A 106 -4.92 1.14 -14.47
N LYS A 107 -5.97 1.96 -14.35
CA LYS A 107 -7.38 1.52 -14.42
C LYS A 107 -7.69 0.78 -15.73
N ASP A 108 -7.08 1.21 -16.84
CA ASP A 108 -7.32 0.63 -18.17
C ASP A 108 -6.70 -0.77 -18.29
N GLN A 109 -5.57 -1.02 -17.63
CA GLN A 109 -4.96 -2.35 -17.53
C GLN A 109 -5.80 -3.31 -16.67
N PHE A 110 -6.46 -2.79 -15.63
CA PHE A 110 -7.37 -3.58 -14.81
C PHE A 110 -8.66 -3.94 -15.54
N HIS A 111 -9.22 -3.05 -16.37
CA HIS A 111 -10.41 -3.33 -17.16
C HIS A 111 -10.19 -4.44 -18.19
N ILE A 112 -9.01 -4.50 -18.81
CA ILE A 112 -8.66 -5.54 -19.80
C ILE A 112 -8.56 -6.93 -19.14
N MET A 113 -8.04 -7.03 -17.91
CA MET A 113 -7.99 -8.30 -17.17
C MET A 113 -9.37 -8.82 -16.76
N ILE A 114 -10.30 -7.94 -16.41
CA ILE A 114 -11.68 -8.32 -16.03
C ILE A 114 -12.46 -8.81 -17.26
N GLN A 115 -12.35 -8.14 -18.41
CA GLN A 115 -13.05 -8.56 -19.63
C GLN A 115 -12.53 -9.89 -20.21
N LYS A 116 -11.24 -10.20 -20.05
CA LYS A 116 -10.68 -11.47 -20.54
C LYS A 116 -11.24 -12.69 -19.81
N LYS A 117 -11.68 -12.53 -18.56
CA LYS A 117 -12.31 -13.60 -17.77
C LYS A 117 -13.77 -13.89 -18.18
N THR A 118 -14.45 -12.91 -18.79
CA THR A 118 -15.84 -13.05 -19.25
C THR A 118 -15.95 -13.70 -20.63
N LYS A 119 -14.89 -13.67 -21.46
CA LYS A 119 -14.87 -14.31 -22.80
C LYS A 119 -14.48 -15.80 -22.81
N ASN A 120 -14.00 -16.33 -21.70
CA ASN A 120 -13.58 -17.75 -21.56
C ASN A 120 -14.56 -18.56 -20.68
N LYS A 121 -15.80 -18.08 -20.49
CA LYS A 121 -16.94 -18.86 -20.01
C LYS A 121 -17.95 -18.97 -21.14
#